data_AF-A0AB37UAJ3-F1
#
_entry.id   AF-A0AB37UAJ3-F1
#
_cell.length_a   1.000
_cell.length_b   1.000
_cell.length_c   1.000
_cell.angle_alpha   90.00
_cell.angle_beta   90.00
_cell.angle_gamma   90.00
#
_symmetry.space_group_name_H-M   'P 1'
#
loop_
_entity.id
_entity.type
_entity.pdbx_description
1 polymer ?
#
loop_
_entity_poly.entity_id
_entity_poly.type
_entity_poly.pdbx_seq_one_letter_code
_entity_poly.pdbx_strand_id
1 'polypeptide(L)'
;MDATDKQIYSLVEQWCAARDRSSVSEALRQIALVANCLPQVPKQLTEEQQKCVFRWLESNHPNAYLWAISQRCVGHPATVWGLDASQKVAFALRK
;
A
#
# COMPACT_ATOMS: atom_id res chain seq x y z
N MET A 1 2.12 -21.64 -7.67
CA MET A 1 1.76 -20.21 -7.63
C MET A 1 0.41 -20.09 -8.28
N ASP A 2 -0.62 -19.92 -7.45
CA ASP A 2 -2.01 -19.85 -7.85
C ASP A 2 -2.25 -18.69 -8.81
N ALA A 3 -3.22 -18.84 -9.71
CA ALA A 3 -3.58 -17.79 -10.66
C ALA A 3 -4.02 -16.50 -9.93
N THR A 4 -4.63 -16.67 -8.76
CA THR A 4 -5.08 -15.60 -7.85
C THR A 4 -3.91 -14.80 -7.30
N ASP A 5 -2.82 -15.44 -6.85
CA ASP A 5 -1.63 -14.74 -6.37
C ASP A 5 -1.05 -13.81 -7.44
N LYS A 6 -0.84 -14.33 -8.66
CA LYS A 6 -0.29 -13.54 -9.77
C LYS A 6 -1.16 -12.31 -10.08
N GLN A 7 -2.48 -12.47 -9.98
CA GLN A 7 -3.43 -11.39 -10.17
C GLN A 7 -3.31 -10.33 -9.06
N ILE A 8 -3.15 -10.75 -7.80
CA ILE A 8 -2.93 -9.84 -6.67
C ILE A 8 -1.61 -9.06 -6.84
N TYR A 9 -0.52 -9.72 -7.21
CA TYR A 9 0.76 -9.04 -7.46
C TYR A 9 0.63 -7.97 -8.54
N SER A 10 -0.03 -8.26 -9.66
CA SER A 10 -0.24 -7.29 -10.74
C SER A 10 -1.12 -6.10 -10.28
N LEU A 11 -2.15 -6.36 -9.47
CA LEU A 11 -2.97 -5.29 -8.90
C LEU A 11 -2.22 -4.44 -7.87
N VAL A 12 -1.30 -5.03 -7.12
CA VAL A 12 -0.41 -4.31 -6.20
C VAL A 12 0.56 -3.41 -6.98
N GLU A 13 1.09 -3.87 -8.12
CA GLU A 13 1.89 -3.02 -9.02
C GLU A 13 1.08 -1.83 -9.55
N GLN A 14 -0.18 -2.05 -9.95
CA GLN A 14 -1.08 -0.97 -10.37
C GLN A 14 -1.36 0.02 -9.23
N TRP A 15 -1.53 -0.46 -8.01
CA TRP A 15 -1.69 0.37 -6.82
C TRP A 15 -0.45 1.25 -6.55
N CYS A 16 0.75 0.72 -6.79
CA CYS A 16 2.01 1.47 -6.69
C CYS A 16 2.19 2.51 -7.80
N ALA A 17 1.83 2.16 -9.03
CA ALA A 17 1.95 3.04 -10.19
C ALA A 17 0.87 4.14 -10.22
N ALA A 18 -0.23 3.96 -9.47
CA ALA A 18 -1.33 4.92 -9.39
C ALA A 18 -0.90 6.24 -8.75
N ARG A 19 -0.93 7.32 -9.55
CA ARG A 19 -0.65 8.70 -9.10
C ARG A 19 -1.86 9.39 -8.47
N ASP A 20 -3.06 8.99 -8.87
CA ASP A 20 -4.31 9.62 -8.45
C ASP A 20 -5.06 8.79 -7.41
N ARG A 21 -5.74 9.49 -6.49
CA ARG A 21 -6.50 8.87 -5.39
C ARG A 21 -7.60 7.92 -5.88
N SER A 22 -8.22 8.24 -7.02
CA SER A 22 -9.24 7.40 -7.66
C SER A 22 -8.66 6.08 -8.16
N SER A 23 -7.51 6.12 -8.83
CA SER A 23 -6.82 4.93 -9.34
C SER A 23 -6.29 4.04 -8.22
N VAL A 24 -5.82 4.65 -7.12
CA VAL A 24 -5.45 3.94 -5.89
C VAL A 24 -6.66 3.23 -5.29
N SER A 25 -7.79 3.91 -5.16
CA SER A 25 -9.02 3.33 -4.61
C SER A 25 -9.54 2.18 -5.47
N GLU A 26 -9.49 2.31 -6.80
CA GLU A 26 -9.92 1.26 -7.72
C GLU A 26 -8.98 0.04 -7.67
N ALA A 27 -7.65 0.23 -7.63
CA ALA A 27 -6.72 -0.89 -7.49
C ALA A 27 -6.97 -1.68 -6.19
N LEU A 28 -7.15 -0.98 -5.06
CA LEU A 28 -7.46 -1.62 -3.78
C LEU A 28 -8.83 -2.31 -3.78
N ARG A 29 -9.80 -1.76 -4.51
CA ARG A 29 -11.11 -2.35 -4.71
C ARG A 29 -11.03 -3.65 -5.49
N GLN A 30 -10.26 -3.69 -6.56
CA GLN A 30 -10.02 -4.90 -7.35
C GLN A 30 -9.31 -5.96 -6.51
N ILE A 31 -8.33 -5.58 -5.68
CA ILE A 31 -7.69 -6.50 -4.72
C ILE A 31 -8.75 -7.06 -3.77
N ALA A 32 -9.64 -6.23 -3.23
CA ALA A 32 -10.68 -6.70 -2.32
C ALA A 32 -11.68 -7.67 -2.97
N LEU A 33 -12.00 -7.48 -4.25
CA LEU A 33 -12.86 -8.39 -5.03
C LEU A 33 -12.20 -9.75 -5.27
N VAL A 34 -10.92 -9.74 -5.67
CA VAL A 34 -10.17 -10.97 -5.96
C VAL A 34 -9.85 -11.74 -4.67
N ALA A 35 -9.45 -11.03 -3.62
CA ALA A 35 -9.14 -11.60 -2.31
C ALA A 35 -10.39 -11.99 -1.51
N ASN A 36 -11.57 -11.52 -1.92
CA ASN A 36 -12.83 -11.64 -1.19
C ASN A 36 -12.68 -11.25 0.30
N CYS A 37 -11.88 -10.23 0.59
CA CYS A 37 -11.51 -9.83 1.96
C CYS A 37 -12.51 -8.87 2.61
N LEU A 38 -13.52 -8.41 1.85
CA LEU A 38 -14.62 -7.58 2.33
C LEU A 38 -15.96 -8.25 1.98
N PRO A 39 -16.94 -8.26 2.89
CA PRO A 39 -18.25 -8.87 2.65
C PRO A 39 -19.04 -8.14 1.56
N GLN A 40 -18.81 -6.82 1.40
CA GLN A 40 -19.32 -6.03 0.28
C GLN A 40 -18.24 -5.05 -0.15
N VAL A 41 -17.97 -5.00 -1.45
CA VAL A 41 -16.97 -4.10 -2.03
C VAL A 41 -17.68 -2.91 -2.69
N PRO A 42 -17.77 -1.74 -2.02
CA PRO A 42 -18.40 -0.56 -2.60
C PRO A 42 -17.57 0.01 -3.76
N LYS A 43 -18.19 0.89 -4.55
CA LYS A 43 -17.50 1.60 -5.66
C LYS A 43 -16.38 2.51 -5.18
N GLN A 44 -16.49 3.06 -3.98
CA GLN A 44 -15.43 3.81 -3.31
C GLN A 44 -15.21 3.20 -1.94
N LEU A 45 -13.98 2.74 -1.68
CA LEU A 45 -13.60 2.19 -0.38
C LEU A 45 -13.46 3.32 0.64
N THR A 46 -14.07 3.15 1.80
CA THR A 46 -13.80 4.01 2.96
C THR A 46 -12.40 3.76 3.52
N GLU A 47 -11.87 4.67 4.33
CA GLU A 47 -10.55 4.49 4.96
C GLU A 47 -10.47 3.20 5.81
N GLU A 48 -11.55 2.83 6.50
CA GLU A 48 -11.59 1.60 7.29
C GLU A 48 -11.54 0.34 6.41
N GLN A 49 -12.24 0.36 5.28
CA GLN A 49 -12.20 -0.74 4.31
C GLN A 49 -10.83 -0.84 3.64
N GLN A 50 -10.21 0.28 3.28
CA GLN A 50 -8.84 0.29 2.75
C GLN A 50 -7.85 -0.31 3.76
N LYS A 51 -7.95 0.06 5.05
CA LYS A 51 -7.14 -0.55 6.12
C LYS A 51 -7.36 -2.06 6.22
N CYS A 52 -8.58 -2.54 6.02
CA CYS A 52 -8.87 -3.97 6.01
C CYS A 52 -8.16 -4.69 4.86
N VAL A 53 -8.21 -4.13 3.64
CA VAL A 53 -7.48 -4.64 2.48
C VAL A 53 -5.96 -4.63 2.72
N PHE A 54 -5.42 -3.57 3.33
CA PHE A 54 -3.99 -3.51 3.69
C PHE A 54 -3.59 -4.58 4.70
N ARG A 55 -4.36 -4.77 5.78
CA ARG A 55 -4.09 -5.83 6.76
C ARG A 55 -4.16 -7.22 6.14
N TRP A 56 -5.11 -7.42 5.22
CA TRP A 56 -5.22 -8.67 4.49
C TRP A 56 -3.98 -8.91 3.60
N LEU A 57 -3.54 -7.90 2.85
CA LEU A 57 -2.31 -7.95 2.04
C LEU A 57 -1.07 -8.22 2.90
N GLU A 58 -0.94 -7.54 4.04
CA GLU A 58 0.16 -7.74 4.98
C GLU A 58 0.19 -9.17 5.53
N SER A 59 -0.97 -9.77 5.81
CA SER A 59 -1.07 -11.11 6.38
C SER A 59 -0.88 -12.23 5.35
N ASN A 60 -1.40 -12.06 4.12
CA ASN A 60 -1.40 -13.11 3.09
C ASN A 60 -0.26 -12.96 2.08
N HIS A 61 0.14 -11.72 1.76
CA HIS A 61 1.21 -11.41 0.81
C HIS A 61 2.18 -10.36 1.37
N PRO A 62 2.86 -10.64 2.50
CA PRO A 62 3.73 -9.67 3.18
C PRO A 62 4.82 -9.10 2.26
N ASN A 63 5.37 -9.91 1.35
CA ASN A 63 6.37 -9.47 0.39
C ASN A 63 5.82 -8.46 -0.62
N ALA A 64 4.58 -8.66 -1.10
CA ALA A 64 3.93 -7.72 -2.02
C ALA A 64 3.62 -6.39 -1.31
N TYR A 65 3.13 -6.47 -0.08
CA TYR A 65 2.83 -5.32 0.76
C TYR A 65 4.08 -4.48 1.07
N LEU A 66 5.17 -5.12 1.52
CA LEU A 66 6.44 -4.45 1.81
C LEU A 66 7.06 -3.81 0.57
N TRP A 67 7.03 -4.52 -0.57
CA TRP A 67 7.47 -3.96 -1.84
C TRP A 67 6.63 -2.73 -2.21
N ALA A 68 5.31 -2.80 -2.06
CA ALA A 68 4.41 -1.72 -2.43
C ALA A 68 4.62 -0.45 -1.59
N ILE A 69 4.78 -0.61 -0.28
CA ILE A 69 5.13 0.48 0.62
C ILE A 69 6.51 1.04 0.27
N SER A 70 7.49 0.18 0.00
CA SER A 70 8.82 0.62 -0.41
C SER A 70 8.75 1.50 -1.66
N GLN A 71 8.03 1.08 -2.71
CA GLN A 71 7.88 1.88 -3.94
C GLN A 71 7.25 3.25 -3.69
N ARG A 72 6.27 3.34 -2.79
CA ARG A 72 5.62 4.62 -2.45
C ARG A 72 6.48 5.50 -1.52
N CYS A 73 7.36 4.91 -0.72
CA CYS A 73 8.27 5.62 0.19
C CYS A 73 9.58 6.09 -0.48
N VAL A 74 9.96 5.54 -1.65
CA VAL A 74 11.20 5.90 -2.37
C VAL A 74 11.22 7.36 -2.90
N GLY A 75 10.13 8.11 -2.74
CA GLY A 75 10.07 9.56 -3.03
C GLY A 75 10.17 10.50 -1.82
N HIS A 76 10.18 10.02 -0.57
CA HIS A 76 10.19 10.87 0.62
C HIS A 76 11.08 10.29 1.75
N PRO A 77 12.25 10.90 2.04
CA PRO A 77 13.14 10.44 3.11
C PRO A 77 12.59 10.62 4.54
N ALA A 78 11.34 11.06 4.73
CA ALA A 78 10.77 11.41 6.04
C ALA A 78 9.48 10.66 6.42
N THR A 79 8.99 9.71 5.60
CA THR A 79 7.62 9.17 5.77
C THR A 79 7.60 7.66 5.99
N VAL A 80 8.69 7.06 6.47
CA VAL A 80 8.67 5.62 6.74
C VAL A 80 7.85 5.33 7.98
N TRP A 81 7.91 6.12 9.05
CA TRP A 81 6.99 5.98 10.19
C TRP A 81 6.82 7.35 10.85
N GLY A 82 5.62 7.69 11.32
CA GLY A 82 5.33 8.93 12.05
C GLY A 82 6.08 9.04 13.39
N LEU A 83 7.40 9.15 13.34
CA LEU A 83 8.24 9.73 14.35
C LEU A 83 8.58 11.13 13.87
N ASP A 84 7.73 12.06 14.28
CA ASP A 84 8.04 13.46 14.54
C ASP A 84 9.22 14.04 13.74
N ALA A 85 8.94 14.59 12.56
CA ALA A 85 9.89 15.46 11.85
C ALA A 85 10.03 16.85 12.52
N SER A 86 9.91 16.90 13.85
CA SER A 86 10.24 18.04 14.70
C SER A 86 11.34 17.67 15.70
N GLN A 87 12.30 16.83 15.30
CA GLN A 87 13.62 16.84 15.92
C GLN A 87 14.71 17.06 14.89
N LYS A 88 15.27 18.26 14.95
CA LYS A 88 16.59 18.64 14.45
C LYS A 88 17.61 17.56 14.79
N VAL A 89 17.86 16.63 13.88
CA VAL A 89 19.13 15.90 13.89
C VAL A 89 20.05 16.65 12.95
N ALA A 90 20.81 17.56 13.56
CA ALA A 90 21.98 18.14 12.96
C ALA A 90 22.90 16.99 12.52
N PHE A 91 22.93 16.72 11.23
CA PHE A 91 23.99 15.91 10.63
C PHE A 91 25.27 16.75 10.67
N ALA A 92 25.99 16.63 11.78
CA ALA A 92 27.38 16.97 11.86
C ALA A 92 28.16 16.01 10.95
N LEU A 93 28.44 16.44 9.72
CA LEU A 93 29.50 15.85 8.91
C LEU A 93 30.63 16.88 8.78
N ARG A 94 31.61 16.67 9.66
CA ARG A 94 32.99 17.13 9.51
C ARG A 94 33.53 16.67 8.15
N LYS A 95 33.84 17.59 7.25
CA LYS A 95 35.21 17.93 6.81
C LYS A 95 35.15 18.95 5.68
#